data_AF-A0A0P9CGD0-F1
#
_entry.id   AF-A0A0P9CGD0-F1
#
_cell.length_a   1.000
_cell.length_b   1.000
_cell.length_c   1.000
_cell.angle_alpha   90.00
_cell.angle_beta   90.00
_cell.angle_gamma   90.00
#
_symmetry.space_group_name_H-M   'P 1'
#
loop_
_entity.id
_entity.type
_entity.pdbx_description
1 polymer ?
#
loop_
_entity_poly.entity_id
_entity_poly.type
_entity_poly.pdbx_seq_one_letter_code
_entity_poly.pdbx_strand_id
1 'polypeptide(L)'
;GYSSRIIEVPENRLPELCHFGTGPRPSVIGLKGNGKLKITLNGHYDVVPAGTGWKTDPFKPLISNSYLYGRGSSDMKGGLAMQIYAIKLLENTVGQIFDKISIMQTAVPDEETVGNKNAGMYYLMESKIISRENTDFVIFTEPLGVDNICYGHRGAIFITVKVFGRKSHGSMAYLGKDAISGAVDLIT
;
A
#
# COMPACT_ATOMS: atom_id res chain seq x y z
N GLY A 1 -12.49 14.94 -20.55
CA GLY A 1 -12.77 14.69 -19.12
C GLY A 1 -11.90 13.58 -18.59
N TYR A 2 -11.95 13.34 -17.28
CA TYR A 2 -11.33 12.20 -16.62
C TYR A 2 -12.22 10.96 -16.87
N SER A 3 -11.70 9.87 -17.40
CA SER A 3 -12.45 8.60 -17.40
C SER A 3 -12.02 7.76 -16.22
N SER A 4 -12.99 7.13 -15.54
CA SER A 4 -12.71 6.32 -14.36
C SER A 4 -13.39 4.97 -14.46
N ARG A 5 -12.76 3.95 -13.87
CA ARG A 5 -13.33 2.61 -13.73
C ARG A 5 -12.92 2.00 -12.39
N ILE A 6 -13.77 1.15 -11.86
CA ILE A 6 -13.50 0.35 -10.67
C ILE A 6 -13.13 -1.05 -11.14
N ILE A 7 -12.09 -1.61 -10.54
CA ILE A 7 -11.64 -2.98 -10.77
C ILE A 7 -11.86 -3.74 -9.49
N GLU A 8 -12.76 -4.71 -9.55
CA GLU A 8 -13.04 -5.60 -8.43
C GLU A 8 -12.14 -6.84 -8.51
N VAL A 9 -11.67 -7.29 -7.36
CA VAL A 9 -11.06 -8.61 -7.21
C VAL A 9 -12.20 -9.63 -7.08
N PRO A 10 -12.25 -10.68 -7.93
CA PRO A 10 -13.24 -11.74 -7.82
C PRO A 10 -13.27 -12.34 -6.42
N GLU A 11 -14.47 -12.58 -5.88
CA GLU A 11 -14.64 -13.08 -4.51
C GLU A 11 -13.85 -14.36 -4.22
N ASN A 12 -13.75 -15.25 -5.21
CA ASN A 12 -12.98 -16.49 -5.11
C ASN A 12 -11.45 -16.29 -5.04
N ARG A 13 -10.94 -15.12 -5.42
CA ARG A 13 -9.52 -14.75 -5.32
C ARG A 13 -9.19 -14.03 -4.01
N LEU A 14 -10.18 -13.43 -3.33
CA LEU A 14 -9.96 -12.67 -2.09
C LEU A 14 -9.21 -13.49 -1.01
N PRO A 15 -9.50 -14.77 -0.75
CA PRO A 15 -8.77 -15.54 0.26
C PRO A 15 -7.27 -15.73 -0.04
N GLU A 16 -6.89 -15.69 -1.32
CA GLU A 16 -5.48 -15.79 -1.73
C GLU A 16 -4.77 -14.44 -1.59
N LEU A 17 -5.45 -13.36 -1.98
CA LEU A 17 -4.84 -12.04 -2.16
C LEU A 17 -5.02 -11.10 -0.96
N CYS A 18 -5.93 -11.41 -0.04
CA CYS A 18 -6.27 -10.58 1.12
C CYS A 18 -5.97 -11.38 2.39
N HIS A 19 -4.72 -11.31 2.87
CA HIS A 19 -4.32 -12.06 4.06
C HIS A 19 -4.97 -11.52 5.36
N PHE A 20 -5.43 -10.27 5.34
CA PHE A 20 -6.02 -9.61 6.50
C PHE A 20 -7.40 -9.02 6.17
N GLY A 21 -8.36 -9.29 7.05
CA GLY A 21 -9.72 -8.77 6.95
C GLY A 21 -10.60 -9.51 5.95
N THR A 22 -11.81 -8.97 5.73
CA THR A 22 -12.82 -9.51 4.81
C THR A 22 -13.39 -8.38 3.94
N GLY A 23 -14.22 -8.74 2.96
CA GLY A 23 -14.94 -7.79 2.13
C GLY A 23 -14.23 -7.41 0.82
N PRO A 24 -14.88 -6.57 0.01
CA PRO A 24 -14.38 -6.21 -1.32
C PRO A 24 -13.08 -5.40 -1.24
N ARG A 25 -12.30 -5.47 -2.31
CA ARG A 25 -11.01 -4.79 -2.49
C ARG A 25 -10.98 -4.08 -3.85
N PRO A 26 -11.77 -3.02 -4.04
CA PRO A 26 -11.84 -2.32 -5.31
C PRO A 26 -10.60 -1.47 -5.55
N SER A 27 -9.96 -1.63 -6.69
CA SER A 27 -9.02 -0.63 -7.19
C SER A 27 -9.76 0.42 -8.02
N VAL A 28 -9.49 1.70 -7.78
CA VAL A 28 -10.03 2.79 -8.60
C VAL A 28 -8.98 3.24 -9.61
N ILE A 29 -9.37 3.27 -10.88
CA ILE A 29 -8.51 3.69 -11.99
C ILE A 29 -9.05 4.95 -12.62
N GLY A 30 -8.17 5.94 -12.78
CA GLY A 30 -8.38 7.14 -13.57
C GLY A 30 -7.54 7.13 -14.83
N LEU A 31 -8.07 7.62 -15.95
CA LEU A 31 -7.36 7.73 -17.22
C LEU A 31 -7.51 9.13 -17.81
N LYS A 32 -6.41 9.66 -18.34
CA LYS A 32 -6.36 10.98 -18.97
C LYS A 32 -5.33 11.03 -20.09
N GLY A 33 -5.71 11.57 -21.24
CA GLY A 33 -4.85 11.71 -22.41
C GLY A 33 -4.78 10.44 -23.26
N ASN A 34 -4.25 10.59 -24.47
CA ASN A 34 -4.15 9.53 -25.48
C ASN A 34 -2.76 9.48 -26.14
N GLY A 35 -1.79 10.18 -25.54
CA GLY A 35 -0.44 10.26 -26.08
C GLY A 35 0.38 8.98 -25.93
N LYS A 36 1.49 8.91 -26.66
CA LYS A 36 2.32 7.71 -26.75
C LYS A 36 3.09 7.39 -25.46
N LEU A 37 3.47 8.41 -24.70
CA LEU A 37 4.18 8.25 -23.43
C LEU A 37 3.17 7.94 -22.31
N LYS A 38 3.22 6.73 -21.75
CA LYS A 38 2.26 6.21 -20.77
C LYS A 38 2.86 6.23 -19.36
N ILE A 39 2.28 7.04 -18.48
CA ILE A 39 2.74 7.21 -17.10
C ILE A 39 1.65 6.73 -16.16
N THR A 40 2.01 5.86 -15.22
CA THR A 40 1.12 5.43 -14.16
C THR A 40 1.50 6.14 -12.86
N LEU A 41 0.54 6.84 -12.26
CA LEU A 41 0.64 7.34 -10.90
C LEU A 41 -0.06 6.33 -9.99
N ASN A 42 0.63 5.85 -8.96
CA ASN A 42 0.08 4.89 -8.03
C ASN A 42 0.07 5.43 -6.60
N GLY A 43 -1.00 5.09 -5.88
CA GLY A 43 -1.03 5.12 -4.44
C GLY A 43 -2.06 4.18 -3.86
N HIS A 44 -2.06 4.05 -2.54
CA HIS A 44 -2.98 3.18 -1.81
C HIS A 44 -3.91 3.98 -0.89
N TYR A 45 -5.11 3.46 -0.66
CA TYR A 45 -6.13 4.12 0.17
C TYR A 45 -6.40 3.42 1.50
N ASP A 46 -5.99 2.15 1.62
CA ASP A 46 -5.94 1.44 2.89
C ASP A 46 -4.93 2.10 3.81
N VAL A 47 -5.09 1.83 5.10
CA VAL A 47 -4.27 2.42 6.16
C VAL A 47 -4.06 1.37 7.24
N VAL A 48 -2.90 1.37 7.89
CA VAL A 48 -2.72 0.58 9.11
C VAL A 48 -3.74 0.94 10.21
N PRO A 49 -4.01 0.00 11.16
CA PRO A 49 -4.80 0.30 12.35
C PRO A 49 -4.32 1.57 13.08
N ALA A 50 -5.26 2.38 13.56
CA ALA A 50 -4.92 3.64 14.22
C ALA A 50 -4.08 3.45 15.49
N GLY A 51 -4.29 2.34 16.21
CA GLY A 51 -3.68 2.09 17.51
C GLY A 51 -4.24 3.01 18.60
N THR A 52 -3.54 3.08 19.73
CA THR A 52 -3.88 3.95 20.87
C THR A 52 -2.97 5.19 20.90
N GLY A 53 -3.30 6.19 21.73
CA GLY A 53 -2.44 7.37 21.97
C GLY A 53 -2.76 8.62 21.12
N TRP A 54 -3.80 8.57 20.30
CA TRP A 54 -4.26 9.76 19.57
C TRP A 54 -4.89 10.79 20.52
N LYS A 55 -4.54 12.06 20.33
CA LYS A 55 -5.17 13.21 21.03
C LYS A 55 -6.48 13.67 20.38
N THR A 56 -6.73 13.19 19.17
CA THR A 56 -7.91 13.48 18.33
C THR A 56 -8.48 12.18 17.80
N ASP A 57 -9.67 12.21 17.21
CA ASP A 57 -10.16 11.04 16.48
C ASP A 57 -9.30 10.83 15.21
N PRO A 58 -8.64 9.66 15.04
CA PRO A 58 -7.75 9.39 13.91
C PRO A 58 -8.45 9.46 12.55
N PHE A 59 -9.77 9.28 12.51
CA PHE A 59 -10.56 9.26 11.26
C PHE A 59 -11.40 10.51 11.08
N LYS A 60 -11.28 11.50 11.98
CA LYS A 60 -11.81 12.85 11.78
C LYS A 60 -10.63 13.80 11.56
N PRO A 61 -10.31 14.14 10.30
CA PRO A 61 -9.16 14.97 10.01
C PRO A 61 -9.26 16.33 10.71
N LEU A 62 -8.16 16.75 11.34
CA LEU A 62 -8.05 18.04 12.02
C LEU A 62 -6.85 18.80 11.47
N ILE A 63 -7.07 20.06 11.08
CA ILE A 63 -5.96 20.97 10.78
C ILE A 63 -5.61 21.75 12.05
N SER A 64 -4.35 21.68 12.47
CA SER A 64 -3.85 22.44 13.62
C SER A 64 -2.38 22.81 13.39
N ASN A 65 -2.02 24.07 13.68
CA ASN A 65 -0.66 24.59 13.51
C ASN A 65 -0.04 24.28 12.12
N SER A 66 -0.84 24.41 11.06
CA SER A 66 -0.46 24.11 9.66
C SER A 66 -0.21 22.62 9.34
N TYR A 67 -0.52 21.71 10.25
CA TYR A 67 -0.48 20.27 10.01
C TYR A 67 -1.88 19.69 9.88
N LEU A 68 -2.04 18.74 8.96
CA LEU A 68 -3.24 17.91 8.85
C LEU A 68 -3.02 16.62 9.64
N TYR A 69 -3.80 16.44 10.71
CA TYR A 69 -3.79 15.25 11.53
C TYR A 69 -4.92 14.30 11.12
N GLY A 70 -4.56 13.05 10.88
CA GLY A 70 -5.51 11.97 10.58
C GLY A 70 -4.77 10.73 10.07
N ARG A 71 -5.26 9.53 10.39
CA ARG A 71 -4.71 8.29 9.86
C ARG A 71 -4.89 8.27 8.34
N GLY A 72 -3.78 8.09 7.63
CA GLY A 72 -3.75 8.14 6.18
C GLY A 72 -3.35 9.50 5.58
N SER A 73 -3.28 10.57 6.39
CA SER A 73 -3.01 11.93 5.89
C SER A 73 -1.67 12.03 5.17
N SER A 74 -0.60 11.55 5.81
CA SER A 74 0.73 11.44 5.19
C SER A 74 0.84 10.22 4.28
N ASP A 75 0.39 9.06 4.80
CA ASP A 75 0.63 7.73 4.22
C ASP A 75 -0.69 7.03 3.85
N MET A 76 -1.15 7.09 2.60
CA MET A 76 -0.66 8.01 1.57
C MET A 76 -1.76 8.83 0.88
N LYS A 77 -2.87 9.09 1.58
CA LYS A 77 -4.02 9.83 1.03
C LYS A 77 -3.68 11.26 0.61
N GLY A 78 -2.69 11.89 1.25
CA GLY A 78 -2.12 13.16 0.78
C GLY A 78 -1.50 13.04 -0.61
N GLY A 79 -0.75 11.97 -0.86
CA GLY A 79 -0.22 11.63 -2.18
C GLY A 79 -1.32 11.40 -3.21
N LEU A 80 -2.36 10.61 -2.87
CA LEU A 80 -3.52 10.40 -3.75
C LEU A 80 -4.23 11.71 -4.11
N ALA A 81 -4.46 12.59 -3.14
CA ALA A 81 -5.05 13.90 -3.39
C ALA A 81 -4.16 14.74 -4.32
N MET A 82 -2.84 14.76 -4.07
CA MET A 82 -1.88 15.46 -4.91
C MET A 82 -1.94 15.00 -6.36
N GLN A 83 -2.01 13.68 -6.61
CA GLN A 83 -2.13 13.14 -7.97
C GLN A 83 -3.33 13.78 -8.70
N ILE A 84 -4.52 13.79 -8.08
CA ILE A 84 -5.74 14.33 -8.68
C ILE A 84 -5.56 15.82 -9.03
N TYR A 85 -5.06 16.61 -8.09
CA TYR A 85 -4.85 18.05 -8.28
C TYR A 85 -3.76 18.35 -9.33
N ALA A 86 -2.68 17.56 -9.39
CA ALA A 86 -1.63 17.72 -10.38
C ALA A 86 -2.16 17.56 -11.81
N ILE A 87 -3.01 16.56 -12.05
CA ILE A 87 -3.64 16.36 -13.36
C ILE A 87 -4.58 17.51 -13.70
N LYS A 88 -5.36 17.98 -12.72
CA LYS A 88 -6.26 19.11 -12.94
C LYS A 88 -5.48 20.39 -13.28
N LEU A 89 -4.35 20.62 -12.61
CA LEU A 89 -3.48 21.75 -12.90
C LEU A 89 -2.87 21.66 -14.30
N LEU A 90 -2.36 20.48 -14.70
CA LEU A 90 -1.83 20.26 -16.05
C LEU A 90 -2.88 20.48 -17.14
N GLU A 91 -4.12 20.02 -16.91
CA GLU A 91 -5.24 20.26 -17.83
C GLU A 91 -5.51 21.75 -18.02
N ASN A 92 -5.51 22.51 -16.92
CA ASN A 92 -5.83 23.93 -16.94
C ASN A 92 -4.68 24.83 -17.45
N THR A 93 -3.43 24.37 -17.35
CA THR A 93 -2.23 25.19 -17.68
C THR A 93 -1.59 24.81 -19.00
N VAL A 94 -1.50 23.51 -19.31
CA VAL A 94 -0.78 22.98 -20.48
C VAL A 94 -1.53 21.79 -21.10
N GLY A 95 -2.86 21.84 -21.19
CA GLY A 95 -3.72 20.70 -21.53
C GLY A 95 -3.34 19.93 -22.81
N GLN A 96 -2.76 20.59 -23.83
CA GLN A 96 -2.22 19.95 -25.04
C GLN A 96 -1.12 18.91 -24.78
N ILE A 97 -0.55 18.88 -23.57
CA ILE A 97 0.40 17.84 -23.15
C ILE A 97 -0.22 16.44 -23.23
N PHE A 98 -1.54 16.32 -23.03
CA PHE A 98 -2.27 15.04 -23.05
C PHE A 98 -2.43 14.42 -24.46
N ASP A 99 -2.04 15.14 -25.51
CA ASP A 99 -1.88 14.57 -26.85
C ASP A 99 -0.54 13.81 -26.98
N LYS A 100 0.41 14.10 -26.09
CA LYS A 100 1.76 13.49 -26.06
C LYS A 100 1.91 12.45 -24.96
N ILE A 101 1.19 12.64 -23.84
CA ILE A 101 1.20 11.72 -22.70
C ILE A 101 -0.19 11.12 -22.44
N SER A 102 -0.19 9.89 -21.94
CA SER A 102 -1.35 9.23 -21.34
C SER A 102 -1.03 8.97 -19.87
N ILE A 103 -1.95 9.31 -18.97
CA ILE A 103 -1.80 9.08 -17.54
C ILE A 103 -2.85 8.09 -17.06
N MET A 104 -2.39 7.08 -16.32
CA MET A 104 -3.22 6.21 -15.50
C MET A 104 -3.00 6.53 -14.03
N GLN A 105 -4.04 6.93 -13.31
CA GLN A 105 -4.00 6.98 -11.84
C GLN A 105 -4.58 5.70 -11.28
N THR A 106 -3.96 5.18 -10.22
CA THR A 106 -4.45 4.01 -9.50
C THR A 106 -4.48 4.31 -8.00
N ALA A 107 -5.66 4.11 -7.40
CA ALA A 107 -5.84 4.06 -5.96
C ALA A 107 -6.17 2.62 -5.59
N VAL A 108 -5.23 1.93 -4.94
CA VAL A 108 -5.32 0.49 -4.67
C VAL A 108 -5.58 0.19 -3.19
N PRO A 109 -6.19 -0.97 -2.87
CA PRO A 109 -6.22 -1.50 -1.52
C PRO A 109 -5.00 -2.37 -1.19
N ASP A 110 -4.92 -2.77 0.07
CA ASP A 110 -4.06 -3.85 0.59
C ASP A 110 -2.56 -3.67 0.31
N GLU A 111 -2.09 -2.42 0.15
CA GLU A 111 -0.65 -2.13 0.07
C GLU A 111 0.01 -2.38 1.42
N GLU A 112 -0.65 -1.95 2.51
CA GLU A 112 -0.16 -2.03 3.89
C GLU A 112 -0.11 -3.48 4.39
N THR A 113 -0.66 -4.42 3.62
CA THR A 113 -0.61 -5.84 3.92
C THR A 113 0.72 -6.44 3.46
N VAL A 114 1.45 -7.03 4.41
CA VAL A 114 2.76 -7.63 4.12
C VAL A 114 2.66 -8.75 3.08
N GLY A 115 3.50 -8.70 2.05
CA GLY A 115 3.59 -9.74 1.03
C GLY A 115 3.84 -9.15 -0.37
N ASN A 116 4.26 -9.99 -1.31
CA ASN A 116 4.42 -9.60 -2.73
C ASN A 116 3.17 -9.91 -3.57
N LYS A 117 2.14 -10.52 -2.98
CA LYS A 117 0.84 -10.79 -3.58
C LYS A 117 -0.24 -10.12 -2.75
N ASN A 118 -0.97 -9.19 -3.36
CA ASN A 118 -2.06 -8.46 -2.72
C ASN A 118 -3.19 -8.17 -3.71
N ALA A 119 -4.35 -7.77 -3.20
CA ALA A 119 -5.50 -7.39 -3.99
C ALA A 119 -5.34 -6.05 -4.72
N GLY A 120 -4.30 -5.28 -4.39
CA GLY A 120 -3.98 -4.01 -5.02
C GLY A 120 -3.08 -4.17 -6.25
N MET A 121 -1.87 -3.63 -6.16
CA MET A 121 -0.95 -3.53 -7.30
C MET A 121 -0.61 -4.88 -7.93
N TYR A 122 -0.45 -5.93 -7.13
CA TYR A 122 -0.17 -7.26 -7.68
C TYR A 122 -1.32 -7.73 -8.58
N TYR A 123 -2.57 -7.60 -8.14
CA TYR A 123 -3.73 -8.01 -8.93
C TYR A 123 -3.87 -7.20 -10.23
N LEU A 124 -3.58 -5.89 -10.20
CA LEU A 124 -3.57 -5.06 -11.41
C LEU A 124 -2.50 -5.50 -12.42
N MET A 125 -1.33 -5.92 -11.94
CA MET A 125 -0.26 -6.45 -12.80
C MET A 125 -0.58 -7.83 -13.35
N GLU A 126 -1.09 -8.73 -12.51
CA GLU A 126 -1.52 -10.08 -12.90
C GLU A 126 -2.62 -10.01 -13.98
N SER A 127 -3.59 -9.12 -13.78
CA SER A 127 -4.71 -8.87 -14.70
C SER A 127 -4.33 -8.07 -15.97
N LYS A 128 -3.04 -7.76 -16.18
CA LYS A 128 -2.52 -6.97 -17.31
C LYS A 128 -3.14 -5.57 -17.45
N ILE A 129 -3.68 -5.04 -16.36
CA ILE A 129 -4.18 -3.66 -16.32
C ILE A 129 -3.02 -2.69 -16.25
N ILE A 130 -1.99 -3.04 -15.49
CA ILE A 130 -0.66 -2.42 -15.55
C ILE A 130 0.29 -3.45 -16.11
N SER A 131 1.00 -3.11 -17.18
CA SER A 131 1.94 -4.00 -17.83
C SER A 131 3.03 -3.21 -18.56
N ARG A 132 4.12 -3.89 -18.95
CA ARG A 132 5.21 -3.24 -19.71
C ARG A 132 4.75 -2.69 -21.06
N GLU A 133 3.68 -3.25 -21.63
CA GLU A 133 3.13 -2.85 -22.93
C GLU A 133 2.26 -1.58 -22.82
N ASN A 134 1.76 -1.25 -21.62
CA ASN A 134 0.84 -0.15 -21.40
C ASN A 134 1.32 0.91 -20.39
N THR A 135 2.53 0.76 -19.87
CA THR A 135 3.13 1.66 -18.88
C THR A 135 4.62 1.81 -19.14
N ASP A 136 5.08 3.02 -19.45
CA ASP A 136 6.50 3.35 -19.63
C ASP A 136 7.15 3.71 -18.29
N PHE A 137 6.42 4.44 -17.44
CA PHE A 137 6.89 4.87 -16.11
C PHE A 137 5.82 4.66 -15.05
N VAL A 138 6.24 4.30 -13.84
CA VAL A 138 5.39 4.27 -12.64
C VAL A 138 5.97 5.24 -11.62
N ILE A 139 5.11 6.09 -11.06
CA ILE A 139 5.45 7.01 -9.98
C ILE A 139 4.55 6.66 -8.80
N PHE A 140 5.17 6.22 -7.70
CA PHE A 140 4.50 6.02 -6.42
C PHE A 140 4.56 7.33 -5.65
N THR A 141 3.42 7.82 -5.16
CA THR A 141 3.39 9.09 -4.41
C THR A 141 3.52 8.90 -2.90
N GLU A 142 4.29 7.89 -2.50
CA GLU A 142 4.58 7.56 -1.10
C GLU A 142 5.35 8.68 -0.39
N PRO A 143 5.15 8.87 0.92
CA PRO A 143 5.84 9.90 1.66
C PRO A 143 7.30 9.51 1.93
N LEU A 144 8.23 10.11 1.17
CA LEU A 144 9.68 9.90 1.33
C LEU A 144 10.43 11.15 1.83
N GLY A 145 9.67 12.13 2.31
CA GLY A 145 10.17 13.49 2.60
C GLY A 145 10.14 14.38 1.36
N VAL A 146 10.18 15.70 1.57
CA VAL A 146 10.02 16.69 0.49
C VAL A 146 11.24 16.82 -0.42
N ASP A 147 12.41 16.39 0.06
CA ASP A 147 13.70 16.56 -0.63
C ASP A 147 14.26 15.25 -1.21
N ASN A 148 13.50 14.14 -1.16
CA ASN A 148 14.00 12.82 -1.56
C ASN A 148 13.14 12.18 -2.64
N ILE A 149 13.80 11.38 -3.48
CA ILE A 149 13.15 10.48 -4.45
C ILE A 149 13.70 9.08 -4.22
N CYS A 150 12.84 8.11 -3.94
CA CYS A 150 13.21 6.70 -3.84
C CYS A 150 13.10 6.05 -5.24
N TYR A 151 14.21 5.49 -5.71
CA TYR A 151 14.26 4.75 -6.97
C TYR A 151 14.20 3.23 -6.77
N GLY A 152 14.14 2.75 -5.52
CA GLY A 152 14.03 1.32 -5.22
C GLY A 152 14.02 1.01 -3.72
N HIS A 153 13.36 -0.10 -3.37
CA HIS A 153 13.30 -0.62 -2.01
C HIS A 153 14.14 -1.88 -1.84
N ARG A 154 14.58 -2.14 -0.61
CA ARG A 154 15.16 -3.45 -0.24
C ARG A 154 14.05 -4.49 -0.17
N GLY A 155 14.38 -5.73 -0.51
CA GLY A 155 13.47 -6.86 -0.26
C GLY A 155 13.26 -7.08 1.25
N ALA A 156 12.11 -7.64 1.61
CA ALA A 156 11.78 -8.06 2.96
C ALA A 156 11.62 -9.57 3.02
N ILE A 157 12.16 -10.20 4.08
CA ILE A 157 11.99 -11.62 4.37
C ILE A 157 11.51 -11.73 5.81
N PHE A 158 10.37 -12.40 6.01
CA PHE A 158 9.83 -12.70 7.32
C PHE A 158 10.04 -14.18 7.62
N ILE A 159 10.70 -14.49 8.75
CA ILE A 159 11.02 -15.86 9.16
C ILE A 159 10.29 -16.13 10.48
N THR A 160 9.54 -17.24 10.53
CA THR A 160 8.95 -17.74 11.78
C THR A 160 9.78 -18.91 12.30
N VAL A 161 10.38 -18.74 13.48
CA VAL A 161 11.11 -19.80 14.18
C VAL A 161 10.24 -20.35 15.30
N LYS A 162 10.07 -21.67 15.35
CA LYS A 162 9.34 -22.36 16.42
C LYS A 162 10.30 -23.23 17.22
N VAL A 163 10.44 -22.92 18.50
CA VAL A 163 11.27 -23.69 19.44
C VAL A 163 10.37 -24.62 20.25
N PHE A 164 10.72 -25.90 20.29
CA PHE A 164 9.94 -26.93 20.99
C PHE A 164 10.67 -27.41 22.23
N GLY A 165 9.97 -27.40 23.35
CA GLY A 165 10.42 -27.94 24.63
C GLY A 165 9.65 -29.21 25.02
N ARG A 166 9.78 -29.60 26.28
CA ARG A 166 9.04 -30.71 26.90
C ARG A 166 8.32 -30.19 28.14
N LYS A 167 6.99 -30.32 28.17
CA LYS A 167 6.17 -29.87 29.30
C LYS A 167 6.45 -30.72 30.55
N SER A 168 6.43 -30.10 31.72
CA SER A 168 6.50 -30.77 33.04
C SER A 168 5.72 -29.96 34.09
N HIS A 169 5.49 -30.54 35.27
CA HIS A 169 4.95 -29.79 36.41
C HIS A 169 5.96 -28.72 36.87
N GLY A 170 5.48 -27.56 37.34
CA GLY A 170 6.36 -26.45 37.74
C GLY A 170 7.36 -26.80 38.84
N SER A 171 6.96 -27.66 39.78
CA SER A 171 7.85 -28.18 40.84
C SER A 171 8.78 -29.32 40.38
N MET A 172 8.59 -29.86 39.17
CA MET A 172 9.40 -30.94 38.59
C MET A 172 10.02 -30.49 37.26
N ALA A 173 10.57 -29.27 37.23
CA ALA A 173 11.16 -28.68 36.03
C ALA A 173 12.25 -29.55 35.38
N TYR A 174 12.97 -30.35 36.18
CA TYR A 174 13.99 -31.29 35.71
C TYR A 174 13.46 -32.42 34.80
N LEU A 175 12.14 -32.66 34.78
CA LEU A 175 11.50 -33.60 33.86
C LEU A 175 11.13 -32.96 32.51
N GLY A 176 11.22 -31.64 32.42
CA GLY A 176 10.88 -30.84 31.25
C GLY A 176 12.10 -30.42 30.42
N LYS A 177 11.82 -29.68 29.34
CA LYS A 177 12.80 -28.91 28.57
C LYS A 177 12.18 -27.56 28.28
N ASP A 178 12.84 -26.50 28.74
CA ASP A 178 12.33 -25.14 28.56
C ASP A 178 12.58 -24.64 27.15
N ALA A 179 11.50 -24.40 26.41
CA ALA A 179 11.56 -23.83 25.07
C ALA A 179 12.02 -22.37 25.08
N ILE A 180 11.80 -21.64 26.18
CA ILE A 180 12.21 -20.23 26.31
C ILE A 180 13.73 -20.17 26.41
N SER A 181 14.33 -20.92 27.32
CA SER A 181 15.81 -21.03 27.41
C SER A 181 16.43 -21.45 26.08
N GLY A 182 15.88 -22.47 25.40
CA GLY A 182 16.36 -22.86 24.07
C GLY A 182 16.17 -21.80 22.98
N ALA A 183 15.21 -20.89 23.14
CA ALA A 183 15.03 -19.75 22.25
C ALA A 183 16.03 -18.62 22.53
N VAL A 184 16.48 -18.45 23.78
CA VAL A 184 17.52 -17.46 24.14
C VAL A 184 18.79 -17.74 23.35
N ASP A 185 19.26 -18.98 23.31
CA ASP A 185 20.46 -19.39 22.56
C ASP A 185 20.37 -19.14 21.04
N LEU A 186 19.16 -18.99 20.49
CA LEU A 186 18.95 -18.69 19.06
C LEU A 186 18.92 -17.19 18.76
N ILE A 187 18.63 -16.36 19.77
CA ILE A 187 18.45 -14.91 19.61
C ILE A 187 19.72 -14.14 20.01
N THR A 188 20.59 -14.73 20.84
CA THR A 188 21.90 -14.19 21.22
C THR A 188 23.00 -14.65 20.28
#